data_AF-P45912-F1
#
_entry.id   AF-P45912-F1
#
_cell.length_a   1.000
_cell.length_b   1.000
_cell.length_c   1.000
_cell.angle_alpha   90.00
_cell.angle_beta   90.00
_cell.angle_gamma   90.00
#
_symmetry.space_group_name_H-M   'P 1'
#
loop_
_entity.id
_entity.type
_entity.pdbx_description
1 polymer ?
#
loop_
_entity_poly.entity_id
_entity_poly.type
_entity_poly.pdbx_seq_one_letter_code
_entity_poly.pdbx_strand_id
1 'polypeptide(L)' 'MYNPREINIKKDFTIQQKIDPGKVQIIVLDGNQGTAHVLDAPEHGKTVIQTVKGSFARVDHEIGFKVK' A
#
# COMPACT_ATOMS: atom_id res chain seq x y z
N MET A 1 -0.21 8.31 9.51
CA MET A 1 0.49 8.71 8.28
C MET A 1 0.42 7.51 7.33
N TYR A 2 -0.18 7.68 6.15
CA TYR A 2 -0.51 6.61 5.20
C TYR A 2 0.70 6.11 4.39
N ASN A 3 1.89 6.19 4.98
CA ASN A 3 3.13 5.88 4.27
C ASN A 3 3.28 4.36 4.11
N PRO A 4 3.74 3.89 2.94
CA PRO A 4 4.09 2.50 2.75
C PRO A 4 5.24 2.10 3.69
N ARG A 5 5.11 0.93 4.27
CA ARG A 5 6.15 0.26 5.08
C ARG A 5 6.48 -1.05 4.41
N GLU A 6 7.76 -1.29 4.19
CA GLU A 6 8.22 -2.59 3.72
C GLU A 6 7.92 -3.67 4.77
N ILE A 7 7.46 -4.83 4.31
CA ILE A 7 7.19 -6.00 5.14
C ILE A 7 8.01 -7.19 4.66
N ASN A 8 8.39 -8.05 5.62
CA ASN A 8 9.18 -9.23 5.31
C ASN A 8 8.38 -10.23 4.47
N ILE A 9 8.98 -10.63 3.35
CA ILE A 9 8.51 -11.76 2.56
C ILE A 9 9.17 -13.02 3.10
N LYS A 10 8.38 -14.08 3.32
CA LYS A 10 8.91 -15.38 3.72
C LYS A 10 9.64 -16.06 2.56
N LYS A 11 10.46 -17.07 2.85
CA LYS A 11 11.27 -17.78 1.84
C LYS A 11 10.45 -18.42 0.72
N ASP A 12 9.18 -18.70 0.96
CA ASP A 12 8.20 -19.25 0.01
C ASP A 12 7.42 -18.16 -0.75
N PHE A 13 7.88 -16.91 -0.72
CA PHE A 13 7.20 -15.75 -1.29
C PHE A 13 5.81 -15.49 -0.72
N THR A 14 5.50 -16.05 0.46
CA THR A 14 4.27 -15.75 1.17
C THR A 14 4.44 -14.58 2.12
N ILE A 15 3.33 -13.88 2.37
CA ILE A 15 3.26 -12.82 3.37
C ILE A 15 2.19 -13.17 4.40
N GLN A 16 2.42 -12.79 5.66
CA GLN A 16 1.41 -12.83 6.70
C GLN A 16 1.16 -11.42 7.19
N GLN A 17 -0.04 -10.91 6.91
CA GLN A 17 -0.46 -9.59 7.32
C GLN A 17 -1.67 -9.73 8.26
N LYS A 18 -1.63 -9.02 9.38
CA LYS A 18 -2.80 -8.90 10.27
C LYS A 18 -3.79 -7.94 9.63
N ILE A 19 -5.07 -8.26 9.72
CA ILE A 19 -6.15 -7.34 9.37
C ILE A 19 -6.45 -6.50 10.61
N ASP A 20 -6.28 -5.19 10.49
CA ASP A 20 -6.62 -4.25 11.55
C ASP A 20 -8.08 -3.78 11.40
N PRO A 21 -8.98 -4.04 12.39
CA PRO A 21 -10.38 -3.65 12.29
C PRO A 21 -10.57 -2.15 12.06
N GLY A 22 -11.52 -1.80 11.20
CA GLY A 22 -11.83 -0.41 10.87
C GLY A 22 -10.87 0.25 9.88
N LYS A 23 -9.89 -0.49 9.37
CA LYS A 23 -8.94 0.01 8.36
C LYS A 23 -9.05 -0.77 7.06
N VAL A 24 -8.85 -0.07 5.95
CA VAL A 24 -8.57 -0.68 4.66
C VAL A 24 -7.06 -0.67 4.48
N GLN A 25 -6.45 -1.84 4.38
CA GLN A 25 -5.01 -2.00 4.19
C GLN A 25 -4.73 -2.40 2.75
N ILE A 26 -3.76 -1.74 2.12
CA ILE A 26 -3.30 -2.02 0.77
C ILE A 26 -1.95 -2.72 0.91
N ILE A 27 -1.78 -3.82 0.18
CA ILE A 27 -0.53 -4.53 0.08
C ILE A 27 -0.06 -4.43 -1.37
N VAL A 28 1.14 -3.90 -1.57
CA VAL A 28 1.81 -3.85 -2.87
C VAL A 28 2.89 -4.92 -2.90
N LEU A 29 2.76 -5.87 -3.82
CA LEU A 29 3.76 -6.90 -4.09
C LEU A 29 4.53 -6.49 -5.36
N ASP A 30 5.81 -6.16 -5.22
CA ASP A 30 6.67 -5.80 -6.34
C ASP A 30 7.61 -6.98 -6.66
N GLY A 31 7.24 -7.74 -7.68
CA GLY A 31 8.06 -8.86 -8.16
C GLY A 31 9.34 -8.45 -8.89
N ASN A 32 9.44 -7.21 -9.39
CA ASN A 32 10.66 -6.72 -10.05
C ASN A 32 11.75 -6.40 -9.02
N GLN A 33 11.36 -5.93 -7.83
CA GLN A 33 12.28 -5.66 -6.71
C GLN A 33 12.34 -6.80 -5.69
N GLY A 34 11.38 -7.74 -5.74
CA GLY A 34 11.24 -8.79 -4.74
C GLY A 34 10.86 -8.24 -3.36
N THR A 35 10.06 -7.17 -3.30
CA THR A 35 9.66 -6.49 -2.06
C THR A 35 8.15 -6.45 -1.90
N ALA A 36 7.70 -6.31 -0.66
CA ALA A 36 6.28 -6.16 -0.32
C ALA A 36 6.11 -4.96 0.60
N HIS A 37 5.10 -4.14 0.35
CA HIS A 37 4.81 -2.96 1.14
C HIS A 37 3.37 -2.98 1.62
N VAL A 38 3.14 -2.56 2.86
CA VAL A 38 1.80 -2.35 3.43
C VAL A 38 1.58 -0.88 3.74
N LEU A 39 0.37 -0.40 3.49
CA LEU A 39 -0.09 0.91 3.93
C LEU A 39 -1.58 0.87 4.26
N ASP A 40 -2.01 1.81 5.09
CA ASP A 40 -3.42 2.07 5.32
C ASP A 40 -3.93 3.00 4.21
N ALA A 41 -5.11 2.73 3.65
CA ALA A 41 -5.82 3.67 2.79
C ALA A 41 -6.41 4.80 3.66
N PRO A 42 -6.53 6.03 3.13
CA PRO A 42 -7.21 7.10 3.83
C PRO A 42 -8.69 6.76 4.00
N GLU A 43 -9.27 7.18 5.13
CA GLU A 43 -10.71 6.99 5.40
C GLU A 43 -11.60 7.61 4.30
N HIS A 44 -11.17 8.77 3.78
CA HIS A 44 -11.79 9.45 2.67
C HIS A 44 -10.74 9.92 1.66
N GLY A 45 -11.07 9.77 0.37
CA GLY A 45 -10.19 10.15 -0.73
C GLY A 45 -9.75 8.94 -1.55
N LYS A 46 -8.59 9.06 -2.18
CA LYS A 46 -8.00 8.02 -3.04
C LYS A 46 -6.58 7.73 -2.60
N THR A 47 -6.19 6.47 -2.76
CA THR A 47 -4.78 6.05 -2.77
C THR A 47 -4.39 5.77 -4.21
N VAL A 48 -3.35 6.43 -4.69
CA VAL A 48 -2.80 6.23 -6.04
C VAL A 48 -1.46 5.54 -5.91
N ILE A 49 -1.39 4.28 -6.34
CA ILE A 49 -0.14 3.53 -6.43
C ILE A 49 0.51 3.86 -7.77
N GLN A 50 1.74 4.36 -7.75
CA GLN A 50 2.48 4.69 -8.96
C GLN A 50 3.64 3.73 -9.19
N THR A 51 3.83 3.37 -10.45
CA THR A 51 4.93 2.53 -10.90
C THR A 51 5.83 3.26 -11.88
N VAL A 52 7.11 2.90 -11.89
CA VAL A 52 8.09 3.36 -12.89
C VAL A 52 8.78 2.12 -13.44
N LYS A 53 8.75 1.94 -14.76
CA LYS A 53 9.30 0.76 -15.45
C LYS A 53 8.79 -0.57 -14.87
N GLY A 54 7.53 -0.60 -14.43
CA GLY A 54 6.90 -1.79 -13.83
C GLY A 54 7.21 -2.03 -12.35
N SER A 55 8.10 -1.25 -11.72
CA SER A 55 8.38 -1.34 -10.27
C SER A 55 7.56 -0.32 -9.49
N PHE A 56 7.21 -0.67 -8.26
CA PHE A 56 6.58 0.23 -7.29
C PHE A 56 7.53 1.39 -6.97
N ALA A 57 7.04 2.63 -7.15
CA ALA A 57 7.86 3.83 -7.03
C ALA A 57 7.40 4.76 -5.91
N ARG A 58 6.10 5.02 -5.79
CA ARG A 58 5.53 5.85 -4.73
C ARG A 58 4.04 5.63 -4.54
N VAL A 59 3.53 6.18 -3.45
CA VAL A 59 2.10 6.30 -3.15
C VAL A 59 1.78 7.78 -3.01
N ASP A 60 0.74 8.22 -3.71
CA ASP A 60 0.13 9.52 -3.49
C ASP A 60 -1.26 9.34 -2.86
N HIS A 61 -1.65 10.30 -2.01
CA HIS A 61 -2.99 10.35 -1.43
C HIS A 61 -3.70 11.64 -1.85
N GLU A 62 -4.85 11.49 -2.47
CA GLU A 62 -5.72 12.61 -2.81
C GLU A 62 -6.87 12.63 -1.81
N ILE A 63 -6.79 13.53 -0.84
CA ILE A 63 -7.84 13.71 0.16
C ILE A 63 -8.64 14.95 -0.24
N GLY A 64 -9.91 14.75 -0.54
CA GLY A 64 -10.85 15.80 -0.92
C GLY A 64 -11.96 15.92 0.11
N PHE A 65 -12.58 17.09 0.16
CA PHE A 65 -13.77 17.35 0.98
C PHE A 65 -14.99 17.49 0.07
N LYS A 66 -16.04 16.72 0.33
CA LYS A 66 -17.32 16.88 -0.38
C LYS A 66 -18.19 17.89 0.35
N VAL A 67 -18.44 19.03 -0.29
CA VAL A 67 -19.40 20.02 0.20
C VAL A 67 -20.79 19.57 -0.24
N LYS A 68 -21.49 18.82 0.64
CA LYS A 68 -22.85 18.26 0.50
C LYS A 68 -22.92 16.82 -0.02
#